data_AF-A0A4V1V4A1-F1
#
_entry.id   AF-A0A4V1V4A1-F1
#
_cell.length_a   1.000
_cell.length_b   1.000
_cell.length_c   1.000
_cell.angle_alpha   90.00
_cell.angle_beta   90.00
_cell.angle_gamma   90.00
#
_symmetry.space_group_name_H-M   'P 1'
#
loop_
_entity.id
_entity.type
_entity.pdbx_description
1 polymer ?
#
loop_
_entity_poly.entity_id
_entity_poly.type
_entity_poly.pdbx_seq_one_letter_code
_entity_poly.pdbx_strand_id
1 'polypeptide(L)'
;MTVSTHTPLLTTVVATPETGSAGIFIVMDLLASVGRLWEMLHGEEPQAARFLPRLVTFDGEPYRDLHGVQISPHGSFADFPNPDLVIIPELMVDPYKP
;
A
#
# COMPACT_ATOMS: atom_id res chain seq x y z
N MET A 1 9.24 27.29 12.11
CA MET A 1 8.23 26.37 11.52
C MET A 1 8.40 25.02 12.19
N THR A 2 7.40 24.56 12.93
CA THR A 2 7.43 23.28 13.66
C THR A 2 6.86 22.20 12.76
N VAL A 3 7.70 21.26 12.31
CA VAL A 3 7.23 20.03 11.65
C VAL A 3 6.45 19.25 12.71
N SER A 4 5.14 19.06 12.50
CA SER A 4 4.33 18.24 13.41
C SER A 4 4.76 16.77 13.24
N THR A 5 5.49 16.24 14.21
CA THR A 5 6.02 14.87 14.23
C THR A 5 4.92 13.91 14.68
N HIS A 6 3.99 13.59 13.79
CA HIS A 6 3.08 12.47 14.02
C HIS A 6 3.73 11.17 13.57
N THR A 7 3.54 10.10 14.33
CA THR A 7 3.93 8.75 13.87
C THR A 7 3.13 8.43 12.61
N PRO A 8 3.76 8.06 11.48
CA PRO A 8 3.04 7.69 10.28
C PRO A 8 2.15 6.46 10.53
N LEU A 9 0.96 6.45 9.94
CA LEU A 9 0.02 5.34 10.07
C LEU A 9 0.57 4.10 9.34
N LEU A 10 0.78 3.01 10.07
CA LEU A 10 1.15 1.73 9.49
C LEU A 10 -0.03 1.23 8.64
N THR A 11 0.15 1.26 7.32
CA THR A 11 -0.91 0.92 6.37
C THR A 11 -0.52 -0.32 5.59
N THR A 12 -1.25 -1.42 5.76
CA THR A 12 -1.01 -2.64 4.98
C THR A 12 -1.89 -2.63 3.73
N VAL A 13 -1.25 -2.77 2.57
CA VAL A 13 -1.91 -2.95 1.28
C VAL A 13 -1.84 -4.43 0.92
N VAL A 14 -2.99 -5.09 0.93
CA VAL A 14 -3.09 -6.53 0.67
C VAL A 14 -2.89 -6.80 -0.80
N ALA A 15 -2.03 -7.76 -1.10
CA ALA A 15 -1.80 -8.26 -2.44
C ALA A 15 -2.04 -9.76 -2.52
N THR A 16 -2.68 -10.14 -3.61
CA THR A 16 -2.96 -11.53 -3.98
C THR A 16 -2.71 -11.72 -5.47
N PRO A 17 -2.62 -12.96 -5.98
CA PRO A 17 -2.57 -13.23 -7.42
C PRO A 17 -3.74 -12.64 -8.22
N GLU A 18 -4.89 -12.44 -7.59
CA GLU A 18 -6.09 -11.84 -8.18
C GLU A 18 -6.04 -10.31 -8.18
N THR A 19 -5.08 -9.69 -7.50
CA THR A 19 -4.98 -8.22 -7.41
C THR A 19 -4.19 -7.67 -8.60
N GLY A 20 -4.70 -6.61 -9.22
CA GLY A 20 -3.96 -5.89 -10.27
C GLY A 20 -2.75 -5.14 -9.69
N SER A 21 -1.57 -5.32 -10.27
CA SER A 21 -0.36 -4.60 -9.84
C SER A 21 -0.54 -3.08 -9.92
N ALA A 22 -1.27 -2.58 -10.92
CA ALA A 22 -1.58 -1.17 -11.03
C ALA A 22 -2.39 -0.65 -9.82
N GLY A 23 -3.44 -1.36 -9.39
CA GLY A 23 -4.24 -0.98 -8.23
C GLY A 23 -3.40 -0.90 -6.95
N ILE A 24 -2.56 -1.89 -6.73
CA ILE A 24 -1.60 -1.92 -5.61
C ILE A 24 -0.70 -0.68 -5.62
N PHE A 25 0.04 -0.46 -6.71
CA PHE A 25 1.06 0.59 -6.74
C PHE A 25 0.46 1.99 -6.79
N ILE A 26 -0.71 2.18 -7.42
CA ILE A 26 -1.45 3.45 -7.36
C ILE A 26 -1.82 3.79 -5.91
N VAL A 27 -2.31 2.82 -5.13
CA VAL A 27 -2.60 3.05 -3.70
C VAL A 27 -1.34 3.41 -2.93
N MET A 28 -0.26 2.65 -3.13
CA MET A 28 1.02 2.89 -2.45
C MET A 28 1.58 4.29 -2.77
N ASP A 29 1.56 4.68 -4.04
CA ASP A 29 2.03 5.99 -4.51
C ASP A 29 1.15 7.13 -3.98
N LEU A 30 -0.18 6.94 -3.97
CA LEU A 30 -1.11 7.90 -3.38
C LEU A 30 -0.79 8.13 -1.91
N LEU A 31 -0.62 7.07 -1.13
CA LEU A 31 -0.28 7.18 0.30
C LEU A 31 1.09 7.83 0.53
N ALA A 32 2.08 7.51 -0.30
CA ALA A 32 3.40 8.13 -0.25
C ALA A 32 3.39 9.61 -0.68
N SER A 33 2.40 10.03 -1.45
CA SER A 33 2.25 11.42 -1.90
C SER A 33 1.82 12.38 -0.77
N VAL A 34 1.08 11.87 0.22
CA VAL A 34 0.55 12.68 1.34
C VAL A 34 1.65 13.03 2.33
N GLY A 35 1.80 14.32 2.62
CA GLY A 35 2.91 14.85 3.40
C GLY A 35 4.06 15.34 2.53
N ARG A 36 4.09 15.10 1.21
CA ARG A 36 5.14 15.64 0.34
C ARG A 36 4.58 16.18 -0.97
N LEU A 37 4.26 15.28 -1.91
CA LEU A 37 3.87 15.67 -3.27
C LEU A 37 2.53 16.41 -3.26
N TRP A 38 1.61 16.02 -2.39
CA TRP A 38 0.33 16.69 -2.23
C TRP A 38 0.50 18.16 -1.83
N GLU A 39 1.30 18.43 -0.81
CA GLU A 39 1.58 19.76 -0.29
C GLU A 39 2.28 20.62 -1.34
N MET A 40 3.32 20.08 -1.98
CA MET A 40 4.02 20.76 -3.07
C MET A 40 3.09 21.15 -4.23
N LEU A 41 2.18 20.24 -4.62
CA LEU A 41 1.20 20.49 -5.67
C LEU A 41 0.27 21.67 -5.33
N HIS A 42 0.01 21.88 -4.04
CA HIS A 42 -0.83 22.96 -3.54
C HIS A 42 -0.04 24.22 -3.13
N GLY A 43 1.26 24.28 -3.42
CA GLY A 43 2.12 25.41 -3.08
C GLY A 43 2.46 25.51 -1.59
N GLU A 44 2.27 24.43 -0.83
CA GLU A 44 2.66 24.32 0.56
C GLU A 44 4.06 23.68 0.69
N GLU A 45 4.71 23.92 1.82
CA GLU A 45 5.99 23.28 2.14
C GLU A 45 5.79 21.77 2.40
N PRO A 46 6.69 20.90 1.91
CA PRO A 46 6.67 19.48 2.24
C PRO A 46 6.66 19.23 3.75
N GLN A 47 5.91 18.23 4.17
CA GLN A 47 5.77 17.78 5.55
C GLN A 47 6.38 16.38 5.77
N ALA A 48 6.20 15.84 6.97
CA ALA A 48 6.51 14.44 7.24
C ALA A 48 5.48 13.52 6.58
N ALA A 49 5.91 12.33 6.16
CA ALA A 49 5.03 11.31 5.60
C ALA A 49 3.89 10.97 6.58
N ARG A 50 2.66 10.89 6.08
CA ARG A 50 1.48 10.58 6.90
C ARG A 50 1.19 9.09 7.01
N PHE A 51 1.64 8.32 6.01
CA PHE A 51 1.42 6.89 5.93
C PHE A 51 2.74 6.14 5.78
N LEU A 52 2.78 4.93 6.33
CA LEU A 52 3.84 3.96 6.13
C LEU A 52 3.24 2.74 5.43
N PRO A 53 3.10 2.79 4.10
CA PRO A 53 2.46 1.71 3.36
C PRO A 53 3.37 0.47 3.28
N ARG A 54 2.78 -0.72 3.44
CA ARG A 54 3.43 -2.03 3.39
C ARG A 54 2.60 -2.95 2.51
N LEU A 55 3.14 -3.28 1.34
CA LEU A 55 2.63 -4.37 0.52
C LEU A 55 2.78 -5.69 1.26
N VAL A 56 1.68 -6.40 1.48
CA VAL A 56 1.67 -7.67 2.22
C VAL A 56 0.90 -8.75 1.47
N THR A 57 1.42 -9.97 1.47
CA THR A 57 0.66 -11.17 1.10
C THR A 57 0.27 -11.91 2.37
N PHE A 58 -0.60 -12.92 2.26
CA PHE A 58 -1.04 -13.70 3.42
C PHE A 58 0.14 -14.33 4.18
N ASP A 59 1.07 -14.95 3.46
CA ASP A 59 2.21 -15.72 3.97
C ASP A 59 3.56 -15.01 3.80
N GLY A 60 3.59 -13.84 3.13
CA GLY A 60 4.82 -13.10 2.85
C GLY A 60 5.60 -13.62 1.65
N GLU A 61 5.10 -14.63 0.93
CA GLU A 61 5.78 -15.18 -0.23
C GLU A 61 5.56 -14.31 -1.48
N PRO A 62 6.53 -14.25 -2.41
CA PRO A 62 6.33 -13.64 -3.71
C PRO A 62 5.25 -14.36 -4.52
N TYR A 63 4.55 -13.61 -5.36
CA TYR A 63 3.55 -14.17 -6.27
C TYR A 63 3.73 -13.61 -7.69
N ARG A 64 3.04 -14.20 -8.67
CA ARG A 64 2.96 -13.64 -10.02
C ARG A 64 1.62 -12.95 -10.21
N ASP A 65 1.65 -11.70 -10.67
CA ASP A 65 0.46 -10.93 -10.97
C ASP A 65 -0.25 -11.42 -12.25
N LEU A 66 -1.33 -10.72 -12.61
CA LEU A 66 -2.13 -10.96 -13.82
C LEU A 66 -1.34 -10.85 -15.13
N HIS A 67 -0.13 -10.27 -15.11
CA HIS A 67 0.77 -10.13 -16.25
C HIS A 67 1.96 -11.08 -16.19
N GLY A 68 2.00 -11.97 -15.18
CA GLY A 68 3.10 -12.90 -14.96
C GLY A 68 4.35 -12.27 -14.34
N VAL A 69 4.29 -11.00 -13.93
CA VAL A 69 5.38 -10.29 -13.26
C VAL A 69 5.47 -10.78 -11.83
N GLN A 70 6.68 -11.09 -11.35
CA GLN A 70 6.88 -11.46 -9.97
C GLN A 70 6.83 -10.22 -9.08
N ILE A 71 5.93 -10.25 -8.10
CA ILE A 71 5.77 -9.22 -7.07
C ILE A 71 6.31 -9.78 -5.76
N SER A 72 7.25 -9.04 -5.15
CA SER A 72 7.80 -9.38 -3.84
C SER A 72 7.16 -8.47 -2.77
N PRO A 73 6.47 -9.02 -1.77
CA PRO A 73 5.88 -8.22 -0.69
C PRO A 73 6.95 -7.75 0.31
N HIS A 74 6.56 -6.85 1.21
CA HIS A 74 7.38 -6.49 2.37
C HIS A 74 7.35 -7.56 3.46
N GLY A 75 6.31 -8.39 3.49
CA GLY A 75 6.13 -9.46 4.48
C GLY A 75 4.71 -10.03 4.46
N SER A 76 4.44 -10.85 5.47
CA SER A 76 3.17 -11.53 5.71
C SER A 76 2.21 -10.70 6.56
N PHE A 77 0.98 -11.17 6.73
CA PHE A 77 0.07 -10.58 7.71
C PHE A 77 0.58 -10.72 9.15
N ALA A 78 1.31 -11.80 9.45
CA ALA A 78 1.86 -12.05 10.78
C ALA A 78 3.00 -11.08 11.15
N ASP A 79 3.72 -10.55 10.15
CA ASP A 79 4.77 -9.55 10.36
C ASP A 79 4.21 -8.17 10.72
N PHE A 80 2.93 -7.92 10.38
CA PHE A 80 2.22 -6.67 10.64
C PHE A 80 0.86 -6.94 11.34
N PRO A 81 0.84 -7.44 12.58
CA PRO A 81 -0.38 -7.96 13.21
C PRO A 81 -1.39 -6.88 13.65
N ASN A 82 -0.96 -5.61 13.74
CA ASN A 82 -1.80 -4.49 14.18
C ASN A 82 -1.57 -3.25 13.30
N PRO A 83 -1.94 -3.27 12.01
CA PRO A 83 -1.86 -2.09 11.17
C PRO A 83 -2.93 -1.07 11.59
N ASP A 84 -2.61 0.22 11.44
CA ASP A 84 -3.58 1.30 11.67
C ASP A 84 -4.66 1.33 10.58
N LEU A 85 -4.31 0.87 9.38
CA LEU A 85 -5.20 0.81 8.21
C LEU A 85 -4.88 -0.42 7.35
N VAL A 86 -5.92 -1.13 6.92
CA VAL A 86 -5.84 -2.20 5.93
C VAL A 86 -6.54 -1.74 4.66
N ILE A 87 -5.86 -1.82 3.52
CA ILE A 87 -6.45 -1.56 2.21
C ILE A 87 -6.40 -2.84 1.40
N ILE A 88 -7.57 -3.26 0.92
CA ILE A 88 -7.72 -4.35 -0.05
C ILE A 88 -8.07 -3.67 -1.38
N PRO A 89 -7.15 -3.67 -2.37
CA PRO A 89 -7.45 -3.16 -3.70
C PRO A 89 -8.49 -4.03 -4.43
N GLU A 90 -8.76 -3.72 -5.69
CA GLU A 90 -9.62 -4.55 -6.53
C GLU A 90 -9.13 -6.00 -6.61
N LEU A 91 -10.09 -6.93 -6.67
CA LEU A 91 -9.82 -8.36 -6.85
C LEU A 91 -10.47 -8.83 -8.15
N MET A 92 -9.65 -9.39 -9.03
CA MET A 92 -10.06 -9.98 -10.30
C MET A 92 -10.47 -11.44 -10.09
N VAL A 93 -11.63 -11.63 -9.46
CA VAL A 93 -12.23 -12.95 -9.23
C VAL A 93 -13.25 -13.29 -10.33
N ASP A 94 -13.35 -14.57 -10.68
CA ASP A 94 -14.37 -15.05 -11.61
C ASP A 94 -15.75 -14.97 -10.94
N PRO A 95 -16.69 -14.15 -11.44
CA PRO A 95 -17.99 -13.95 -10.78
C PRO A 95 -18.87 -15.21 -10.82
N TYR A 96 -18.48 -16.24 -11.56
CA TYR A 96 -19.22 -17.50 -11.69
C TYR A 96 -18.59 -18.67 -10.93
N LYS A 97 -17.48 -18.46 -10.21
CA LYS A 97 -16.84 -19.47 -9.38
C LYS A 97 -16.68 -18.96 -7.95
N PRO A 98 -16.82 -19.83 -6.93
CA PRO A 98 -16.49 -19.48 -5.56
C PRO A 98 -14.99 -19.20 -5.39
#